data_AF-A0A1B6L2N3-F1
#
_entry.id   AF-A0A1B6L2N3-F1
#
_cell.length_a   1.000
_cell.length_b   1.000
_cell.length_c   1.000
_cell.angle_alpha   90.00
_cell.angle_beta   90.00
_cell.angle_gamma   90.00
#
_symmetry.space_group_name_H-M   'P 1'
#
loop_
_entity.id
_entity.type
_entity.pdbx_description
1 polymer ?
#
loop_
_entity_poly.entity_id
_entity_poly.type
_entity_poly.pdbx_seq_one_letter_code
_entity_poly.pdbx_strand_id
1 'polypeptide(L)'
;ASVPQQRILLLPQSFGNIYLGETFSSYICVHNDSSQSAKDVTLKADLQTSSLRIPLTGHQSDSVARDLDPGQNLDEVIHHEVKEIGTHILVCEVSYSPQTLTSNRMSFRKFFKFQVIKPLDVKTKFYTAEELISDEVYLEAQVQNITSGPISLEKVTLESSHLFTVTALNTKDDGESVFGPVNCVPANASRQFLYCLRPQDSLTADLRLLSGAT
;
A
#
# COMPACT_ATOMS: atom_id res chain seq x y z
N ALA A 1 -23.91 -31.99 -27.54
CA ALA A 1 -23.78 -31.66 -26.10
C ALA A 1 -22.99 -30.37 -25.99
N SER A 2 -23.60 -29.31 -25.48
CA SER A 2 -23.02 -27.97 -25.33
C SER A 2 -21.93 -27.99 -24.26
N VAL A 3 -20.68 -27.75 -24.65
CA VAL A 3 -19.57 -27.49 -23.73
C VAL A 3 -19.75 -26.08 -23.16
N PRO A 4 -19.65 -25.85 -21.83
CA PRO A 4 -19.90 -24.53 -21.26
C PRO A 4 -18.77 -23.56 -21.62
N GLN A 5 -19.12 -22.34 -22.05
CA GLN A 5 -18.20 -21.21 -22.20
C GLN A 5 -17.62 -20.82 -20.82
N GLN A 6 -16.43 -21.29 -20.50
CA GLN A 6 -15.64 -20.74 -19.40
C GLN A 6 -14.58 -19.81 -19.98
N ARG A 7 -14.87 -18.51 -19.86
CA ARG A 7 -13.98 -17.38 -20.16
C ARG A 7 -12.90 -17.32 -19.09
N ILE A 8 -11.75 -17.94 -19.37
CA ILE A 8 -10.63 -18.01 -18.43
C ILE A 8 -9.85 -16.67 -18.48
N LEU A 9 -10.26 -15.74 -17.61
CA LEU A 9 -9.36 -14.72 -17.07
C LEU A 9 -9.08 -15.17 -15.63
N LEU A 10 -8.10 -16.03 -15.43
CA LEU A 10 -7.71 -16.47 -14.10
C LEU A 10 -6.68 -15.47 -13.55
N LEU A 11 -7.18 -14.50 -12.79
CA LEU A 11 -6.44 -14.11 -11.59
C LEU A 11 -6.60 -15.25 -10.58
N PRO A 12 -5.55 -15.66 -9.85
CA PRO A 12 -5.68 -16.70 -8.83
C PRO A 12 -6.83 -16.33 -7.90
N GLN A 13 -7.77 -17.27 -7.74
CA GLN A 13 -9.06 -17.06 -7.07
C GLN A 13 -8.91 -16.76 -5.56
N SER A 14 -7.69 -16.85 -5.03
CA SER A 14 -7.29 -16.25 -3.77
C SER A 14 -6.10 -15.32 -4.03
N PHE A 15 -6.32 -14.02 -3.96
CA PHE A 15 -5.25 -13.15 -3.52
C PHE A 15 -4.81 -13.68 -2.15
N GLY A 16 -3.52 -13.94 -1.96
CA GLY A 16 -3.00 -13.88 -0.60
C GLY A 16 -3.41 -12.54 0.03
N ASN A 17 -3.35 -12.43 1.36
CA ASN A 17 -3.63 -11.14 1.99
C ASN A 17 -2.77 -10.04 1.34
N ILE A 18 -3.40 -8.97 0.86
CA ILE A 18 -2.69 -7.77 0.40
C ILE A 18 -2.63 -6.82 1.59
N TYR A 19 -1.42 -6.40 1.92
CA TYR A 19 -1.17 -5.52 3.05
C TYR A 19 -0.95 -4.08 2.62
N LEU A 20 -1.38 -3.15 3.47
CA LEU A 20 -1.06 -1.73 3.33
C LEU A 20 0.46 -1.53 3.24
N GLY A 21 0.91 -0.75 2.27
CA GLY A 21 2.33 -0.47 2.01
C GLY A 21 3.01 -1.45 1.06
N GLU A 22 2.38 -2.57 0.70
CA GLU A 22 2.93 -3.48 -0.32
C GLU A 22 2.75 -2.92 -1.74
N THR A 23 3.56 -3.42 -2.68
CA THR A 23 3.37 -3.17 -4.11
C THR A 23 2.46 -4.25 -4.70
N PHE A 24 1.21 -3.89 -4.97
CA PHE A 24 0.31 -4.70 -5.77
C PHE A 24 0.84 -4.79 -7.21
N SER A 25 1.10 -6.01 -7.67
CA SER A 25 1.58 -6.29 -9.02
C SER A 25 0.60 -7.21 -9.72
N SER A 26 0.17 -6.85 -10.93
CA SER A 26 -0.78 -7.64 -11.71
C SER A 26 -0.41 -7.66 -13.18
N TYR A 27 -0.42 -8.85 -13.76
CA TYR A 27 -0.31 -9.07 -15.19
C TYR A 27 -1.71 -9.17 -15.80
N ILE A 28 -1.97 -8.37 -16.83
CA ILE A 28 -3.23 -8.30 -17.55
C ILE A 28 -2.96 -8.75 -18.99
N CYS A 29 -3.62 -9.82 -19.42
CA CYS A 29 -3.54 -10.33 -20.78
C CYS A 29 -4.90 -10.17 -21.47
N VAL A 30 -4.92 -9.48 -22.61
CA VAL A 30 -6.04 -9.39 -23.52
C VAL A 30 -5.75 -10.29 -24.71
N HIS A 31 -6.41 -11.45 -24.76
CA HIS A 31 -6.22 -12.45 -25.82
C HIS A 31 -7.33 -12.35 -26.88
N ASN A 32 -6.95 -12.35 -28.16
CA ASN A 32 -7.90 -12.51 -29.25
C ASN A 32 -8.15 -13.99 -29.56
N ASP A 33 -9.17 -14.56 -28.93
CA ASP A 33 -9.61 -15.95 -29.15
C ASP A 33 -10.58 -16.10 -30.35
N SER A 34 -10.78 -15.04 -31.13
CA SER A 34 -11.67 -15.10 -32.29
C SER A 34 -10.92 -15.53 -33.55
N SER A 35 -11.66 -15.90 -34.60
CA SER A 35 -11.10 -16.20 -35.92
C SER A 35 -10.86 -14.95 -36.79
N GLN A 36 -11.10 -13.75 -36.26
CA GLN A 36 -10.98 -12.49 -36.99
C GLN A 36 -10.01 -11.53 -36.28
N SER A 37 -9.39 -10.63 -37.03
CA SER A 37 -8.53 -9.59 -36.43
C SER A 37 -9.38 -8.56 -35.68
N ALA A 38 -8.98 -8.22 -34.45
CA ALA A 38 -9.52 -7.12 -33.68
C ALA A 38 -8.69 -5.86 -33.94
N LYS A 39 -9.33 -4.77 -34.33
CA LYS A 39 -8.67 -3.49 -34.63
C LYS A 39 -8.72 -2.54 -33.45
N ASP A 40 -7.75 -1.63 -33.37
CA ASP A 40 -7.71 -0.56 -32.38
C ASP A 40 -7.91 -1.03 -30.93
N VAL A 41 -7.31 -2.17 -30.56
CA VAL A 41 -7.44 -2.74 -29.22
C VAL A 41 -6.72 -1.83 -28.22
N THR A 42 -7.47 -1.36 -27.23
CA THR A 42 -6.95 -0.54 -26.13
C THR A 42 -7.33 -1.16 -24.78
N LEU A 43 -6.38 -1.25 -23.87
CA LEU A 43 -6.60 -1.62 -22.48
C LEU A 43 -6.50 -0.37 -21.59
N LYS A 44 -7.50 -0.20 -20.73
CA LYS A 44 -7.48 0.76 -19.62
C LYS A 44 -7.63 0.00 -18.31
N ALA A 45 -6.73 0.21 -17.37
CA ALA A 45 -6.80 -0.30 -16.02
C ALA A 45 -6.90 0.85 -15.02
N ASP A 46 -7.94 0.82 -14.17
CA ASP A 46 -8.09 1.72 -13.03
C ASP A 46 -8.16 0.90 -11.75
N LEU A 47 -7.57 1.40 -10.68
CA LEU A 47 -7.81 0.89 -9.33
C LEU A 47 -8.86 1.77 -8.64
N GLN A 48 -9.97 1.16 -8.24
CA GLN A 48 -11.00 1.83 -7.45
C GLN A 48 -10.87 1.43 -5.99
N THR A 49 -10.65 2.42 -5.12
CA THR A 49 -10.68 2.29 -3.66
C THR A 49 -11.98 2.88 -3.12
N SER A 50 -12.17 2.90 -1.80
CA SER A 50 -13.30 3.60 -1.17
C SER A 50 -13.27 5.11 -1.41
N SER A 51 -12.08 5.69 -1.53
CA SER A 51 -11.89 7.14 -1.60
C SER A 51 -11.54 7.66 -2.99
N LEU A 52 -10.90 6.83 -3.84
CA LEU A 52 -10.26 7.27 -5.08
C LEU A 52 -10.49 6.31 -6.23
N ARG A 53 -10.35 6.83 -7.45
CA ARG A 53 -10.15 6.05 -8.67
C ARG A 53 -8.81 6.44 -9.28
N ILE A 54 -7.88 5.50 -9.27
CA ILE A 54 -6.48 5.71 -9.62
C ILE A 54 -6.26 5.09 -11.01
N PRO A 55 -5.96 5.87 -12.05
CA PRO A 55 -5.60 5.31 -13.34
C PRO A 55 -4.23 4.61 -13.23
N LEU A 56 -4.17 3.32 -13.57
CA LEU A 56 -2.93 2.53 -13.52
C LEU A 56 -2.25 2.41 -14.87
N THR A 57 -3.02 2.51 -15.96
CA THR A 57 -2.52 2.64 -17.33
C THR A 57 -2.63 4.09 -17.76
N GLY A 58 -1.53 4.73 -18.16
CA GLY A 58 -1.54 6.11 -18.69
C GLY A 58 -0.41 7.04 -18.24
N HIS A 59 0.52 6.61 -17.38
CA HIS A 59 1.75 7.38 -17.12
C HIS A 59 2.79 7.27 -18.26
N GLN A 60 2.65 6.26 -19.11
CA GLN A 60 3.25 6.25 -20.44
C GLN A 60 2.18 6.71 -21.41
N SER A 61 2.47 7.75 -22.21
CA SER A 61 1.60 8.37 -23.21
C SER A 61 1.14 7.44 -24.36
N ASP A 62 1.32 6.13 -24.20
CA ASP A 62 1.30 5.14 -25.27
C ASP A 62 0.43 3.92 -24.91
N SER A 63 -0.82 4.13 -24.48
CA SER A 63 -1.84 3.11 -24.78
C SER A 63 -2.16 3.15 -26.28
N VAL A 64 -1.13 2.91 -27.09
CA VAL A 64 -1.21 2.87 -28.54
C VAL A 64 -2.20 1.77 -28.87
N ALA A 65 -3.29 2.14 -29.52
CA ALA A 65 -4.24 1.17 -30.03
C ALA A 65 -3.48 0.17 -30.91
N ARG A 66 -3.63 -1.13 -30.63
CA ARG A 66 -2.96 -2.18 -31.38
C ARG A 66 -3.97 -3.08 -32.03
N ASP A 67 -3.65 -3.56 -33.23
CA ASP A 67 -4.40 -4.64 -33.83
C ASP A 67 -3.96 -5.96 -33.22
N LEU A 68 -4.91 -6.86 -32.96
CA LEU A 68 -4.64 -8.21 -32.50
C LEU A 68 -5.20 -9.20 -33.52
N ASP A 69 -4.33 -9.95 -34.18
CA ASP A 69 -4.74 -11.07 -35.03
C ASP A 69 -5.22 -12.28 -34.19
N PRO A 70 -5.92 -13.25 -34.80
CA PRO A 70 -6.31 -14.48 -34.12
C PRO A 70 -5.14 -15.13 -33.38
N GLY A 71 -5.33 -15.39 -32.09
CA GLY A 71 -4.32 -16.01 -31.22
C GLY A 71 -3.30 -15.04 -30.60
N GLN A 72 -3.34 -13.74 -30.91
CA GLN A 72 -2.42 -12.76 -30.33
C GLN A 72 -2.90 -12.19 -29.00
N ASN A 73 -1.95 -11.62 -28.24
CA ASN A 73 -2.17 -11.00 -26.93
C ASN A 73 -1.73 -9.54 -26.92
N LEU A 74 -2.44 -8.75 -26.13
CA LEU A 74 -1.94 -7.50 -25.56
C LEU A 74 -1.72 -7.72 -24.07
N ASP A 75 -0.47 -7.58 -23.65
CA ASP A 75 -0.02 -7.84 -22.29
C ASP A 75 0.41 -6.55 -21.59
N GLU A 76 -0.01 -6.38 -20.34
CA GLU A 76 0.37 -5.25 -19.50
C GLU A 76 0.70 -5.71 -18.09
N VAL A 77 1.72 -5.11 -17.49
CA VAL A 77 2.09 -5.33 -16.09
C VAL A 77 1.93 -4.03 -15.32
N ILE A 78 1.01 -4.01 -14.38
CA ILE A 78 0.75 -2.86 -13.51
C ILE A 78 1.39 -3.08 -12.15
N HIS A 79 1.95 -2.01 -11.61
CA HIS A 79 2.51 -1.94 -10.25
C HIS A 79 1.87 -0.76 -9.52
N HIS A 80 1.41 -0.99 -8.30
CA HIS A 80 0.78 0.03 -7.48
C HIS A 80 1.12 -0.16 -6.01
N GLU A 81 1.73 0.84 -5.40
CA GLU A 81 1.91 0.87 -3.95
C GLU A 81 0.56 1.08 -3.26
N VAL A 82 0.18 0.15 -2.39
CA VAL A 82 -1.13 0.14 -1.75
C VAL A 82 -1.15 1.12 -0.57
N LYS A 83 -1.97 2.16 -0.67
CA LYS A 83 -2.00 3.27 0.31
C LYS A 83 -3.26 3.35 1.16
N GLU A 84 -4.25 2.50 0.90
CA GLU A 84 -5.54 2.55 1.58
C GLU A 84 -5.97 1.14 1.99
N ILE A 85 -6.48 1.00 3.21
CA ILE A 85 -7.10 -0.25 3.68
C ILE A 85 -8.53 -0.37 3.15
N GLY A 86 -9.06 -1.58 3.04
CA GLY A 86 -10.44 -1.80 2.63
C GLY A 86 -10.58 -2.59 1.34
N THR A 87 -11.77 -2.52 0.75
CA THR A 87 -12.05 -3.17 -0.53
C THR A 87 -11.47 -2.34 -1.67
N HIS A 88 -10.67 -2.97 -2.51
CA HIS A 88 -10.16 -2.42 -3.76
C HIS A 88 -10.72 -3.21 -4.94
N ILE A 89 -10.92 -2.54 -6.07
CA ILE A 89 -11.43 -3.15 -7.30
C ILE A 89 -10.54 -2.72 -8.45
N LEU A 90 -9.79 -3.66 -9.03
CA LEU A 90 -9.11 -3.45 -10.29
C LEU A 90 -10.14 -3.55 -11.42
N VAL A 91 -10.32 -2.45 -12.15
CA VAL A 91 -11.25 -2.31 -13.27
C VAL A 91 -10.44 -2.32 -14.56
N CYS A 92 -10.55 -3.40 -15.33
CA CYS A 92 -9.93 -3.51 -16.65
C CYS A 92 -11.00 -3.32 -17.73
N GLU A 93 -10.88 -2.27 -18.52
CA GLU A 93 -11.71 -1.96 -19.67
C GLU A 93 -10.94 -2.19 -20.95
N VAL A 94 -11.46 -3.07 -21.80
CA VAL A 94 -10.91 -3.34 -23.13
C VAL A 94 -11.87 -2.75 -24.14
N SER A 95 -11.35 -1.98 -25.08
CA SER A 95 -12.11 -1.52 -26.25
C SER A 95 -11.43 -2.01 -27.53
N TYR A 96 -12.23 -2.32 -28.56
CA TYR A 96 -11.73 -2.80 -29.85
C TYR A 96 -12.80 -2.58 -30.94
N SER A 97 -12.38 -2.63 -32.20
CA SER A 97 -13.23 -2.55 -33.38
C SER A 97 -13.22 -3.90 -34.11
N PRO A 98 -14.37 -4.59 -34.25
CA PRO A 98 -14.45 -5.82 -35.03
C PRO A 98 -14.26 -5.54 -36.53
N GLN A 99 -13.74 -6.51 -37.28
CA GLN A 99 -13.56 -6.41 -38.74
C GLN A 99 -14.86 -6.60 -39.55
N THR A 100 -16.02 -6.28 -38.99
CA THR A 100 -17.31 -6.39 -39.68
C THR A 100 -17.71 -5.08 -40.37
N LEU A 101 -18.52 -5.17 -41.42
CA LEU A 101 -18.95 -4.05 -42.29
C LEU A 101 -19.63 -2.88 -41.55
N THR A 102 -20.07 -3.08 -40.31
CA THR A 102 -20.63 -2.05 -39.43
C THR A 102 -19.64 -1.82 -38.28
N SER A 103 -18.61 -0.99 -38.50
CA SER A 103 -17.45 -0.81 -37.60
C SER A 103 -17.79 -0.06 -36.29
N ASN A 104 -18.72 -0.59 -35.50
CA ASN A 104 -19.03 -0.03 -34.19
C ASN A 104 -17.99 -0.51 -33.18
N ARG A 105 -17.29 0.43 -32.56
CA ARG A 105 -16.34 0.17 -31.47
C ARG A 105 -17.07 -0.53 -30.33
N MET A 106 -16.57 -1.70 -29.94
CA MET A 106 -17.05 -2.48 -28.80
C MET A 106 -16.16 -2.25 -27.58
N SER A 107 -16.73 -2.45 -26.40
CA SER A 107 -15.96 -2.47 -25.16
C SER A 107 -16.56 -3.44 -24.15
N PHE A 108 -15.71 -3.96 -23.28
CA PHE A 108 -16.14 -4.71 -22.10
C PHE A 108 -15.28 -4.36 -20.90
N ARG A 109 -15.84 -4.57 -19.71
CA ARG A 109 -15.15 -4.33 -18.44
C ARG A 109 -15.11 -5.58 -17.58
N LYS A 110 -14.02 -5.73 -16.85
CA LYS A 110 -13.83 -6.75 -15.80
C LYS A 110 -13.47 -6.07 -14.50
N PHE A 111 -14.00 -6.63 -13.42
CA PHE A 111 -13.85 -6.13 -12.06
C PHE A 111 -13.21 -7.24 -11.24
N PHE A 112 -12.06 -6.95 -10.64
CA PHE A 112 -11.35 -7.87 -9.77
C PHE A 112 -11.26 -7.26 -8.39
N LYS A 113 -12.10 -7.77 -7.49
CA LYS A 113 -12.21 -7.28 -6.12
C LYS A 113 -11.19 -8.00 -5.23
N PHE A 114 -10.47 -7.23 -4.42
CA PHE A 114 -9.57 -7.74 -3.39
C PHE A 114 -9.66 -6.90 -2.12
N GLN A 115 -9.19 -7.47 -1.02
CA GLN A 115 -9.20 -6.83 0.29
C GLN A 115 -7.78 -6.45 0.69
N VAL A 116 -7.60 -5.20 1.11
CA VAL A 116 -6.38 -4.69 1.71
C VAL A 116 -6.57 -4.62 3.22
N ILE A 117 -5.61 -5.16 3.96
CA ILE A 117 -5.60 -5.16 5.44
C ILE A 117 -4.33 -4.52 5.98
N LYS A 118 -4.32 -4.15 7.26
CA LYS A 118 -3.12 -3.62 7.91
C LYS A 118 -2.12 -4.77 8.14
N PRO A 119 -0.81 -4.57 7.92
CA PRO A 119 0.21 -5.55 8.30
C PRO A 119 0.57 -5.47 9.78
N LEU A 120 0.54 -4.25 10.33
CA LEU A 120 0.95 -3.92 11.69
C LEU A 120 -0.19 -3.19 12.42
N ASP A 121 -0.40 -3.52 13.68
CA ASP A 121 -1.18 -2.70 14.61
C ASP A 121 -0.25 -1.93 15.53
N VAL A 122 -0.57 -0.67 15.82
CA VAL A 122 0.27 0.20 16.66
C VAL A 122 -0.56 0.78 17.80
N LYS A 123 -0.10 0.55 19.03
CA LYS A 123 -0.69 1.11 20.25
C LYS A 123 0.34 1.96 20.96
N THR A 124 -0.06 3.13 21.42
CA THR A 124 0.82 4.07 22.11
C THR A 124 0.41 4.31 23.55
N LYS A 125 1.40 4.52 24.41
CA LYS A 125 1.23 4.99 25.79
C LYS A 125 2.21 6.11 26.08
N PHE A 126 1.76 7.11 26.82
CA PHE A 126 2.56 8.25 27.21
C PHE A 126 2.85 8.20 28.71
N TYR A 127 4.07 8.57 29.08
CA TYR A 127 4.51 8.70 30.46
C TYR A 127 5.20 10.06 30.60
N THR A 128 4.74 10.89 31.54
CA THR A 128 5.42 12.15 31.85
C THR A 128 6.40 11.90 32.99
N ALA A 129 7.62 12.41 32.88
CA ALA A 129 8.50 12.49 34.05
C ALA A 129 7.84 13.36 35.12
N GLU A 130 8.14 13.14 36.40
CA GLU A 130 7.59 13.99 37.47
C GLU A 130 7.94 15.46 37.20
N GLU A 131 6.92 16.35 37.19
CA GLU A 131 7.00 17.75 36.74
C GLU A 131 8.10 18.58 37.41
N LEU A 132 8.59 18.14 38.57
CA LEU A 132 9.64 18.81 39.32
C LEU A 132 11.06 18.49 38.81
N ILE A 133 11.21 17.51 37.92
CA ILE A 133 12.51 16.94 37.52
C ILE A 133 12.82 17.19 36.03
N SER A 134 11.84 17.12 35.14
CA SER A 134 12.06 17.23 33.68
C SER A 134 10.77 17.46 32.90
N ASP A 135 10.84 18.25 31.81
CA ASP A 135 9.75 18.43 30.83
C ASP A 135 9.71 17.29 29.77
N GLU A 136 10.34 16.15 30.07
CA GLU A 136 10.42 15.00 29.17
C GLU A 136 9.13 14.17 29.17
N VAL A 137 8.75 13.74 27.96
CA VAL A 137 7.63 12.81 27.75
C VAL A 137 8.16 11.55 27.10
N TYR A 138 7.85 10.39 27.68
CA TYR A 138 8.20 9.09 27.14
C TYR A 138 7.00 8.49 26.40
N LEU A 139 7.25 7.98 25.19
CA LEU A 139 6.28 7.29 24.36
C LEU A 139 6.67 5.81 24.22
N GLU A 140 5.85 4.91 24.73
CA GLU A 140 5.90 3.48 24.40
C GLU A 140 5.01 3.25 23.18
N ALA A 141 5.59 2.78 22.07
CA ALA A 141 4.88 2.29 20.90
C ALA A 141 4.97 0.76 20.84
N GLN A 142 3.85 0.07 21.05
CA GLN A 142 3.72 -1.36 20.81
C GLN A 142 3.33 -1.60 19.36
N VAL A 143 4.22 -2.21 18.59
CA VAL A 143 4.01 -2.63 17.21
C VAL A 143 3.71 -4.14 17.20
N GLN A 144 2.52 -4.52 16.75
CA GLN A 144 2.10 -5.92 16.63
C GLN A 144 2.08 -6.34 15.16
N ASN A 145 2.73 -7.45 14.83
CA ASN A 145 2.55 -8.09 13.54
C ASN A 145 1.22 -8.85 13.53
N ILE A 146 0.27 -8.43 12.69
CA ILE A 146 -1.05 -9.07 12.57
C ILE A 146 -1.20 -9.89 11.29
N THR A 147 -0.08 -10.16 10.61
CA THR A 147 -0.02 -11.02 9.43
C THR A 147 0.16 -12.49 9.80
N SER A 148 -0.01 -13.38 8.82
CA SER A 148 0.21 -14.82 9.01
C SER A 148 1.69 -15.24 8.94
N GLY A 149 2.59 -14.32 8.59
CA GLY A 149 4.03 -14.58 8.43
C GLY A 149 4.89 -13.66 9.30
N PRO A 150 6.20 -13.90 9.39
CA PRO A 150 7.11 -13.00 10.07
C PRO A 150 7.36 -11.71 9.27
N ILE A 151 7.56 -10.58 9.96
CA ILE A 151 7.95 -9.30 9.35
C ILE A 151 9.31 -8.87 9.91
N SER A 152 10.25 -8.50 9.06
CA SER A 152 11.50 -7.87 9.48
C SER A 152 11.35 -6.35 9.45
N LEU A 153 11.55 -5.71 10.60
CA LEU A 153 11.49 -4.26 10.75
C LEU A 153 12.89 -3.67 10.58
N GLU A 154 13.19 -3.18 9.38
CA GLU A 154 14.50 -2.58 9.07
C GLU A 154 14.72 -1.27 9.83
N LYS A 155 13.72 -0.39 9.84
CA LYS A 155 13.77 0.90 10.50
C LYS A 155 12.44 1.25 11.13
N VAL A 156 12.47 1.63 12.40
CA VAL A 156 11.29 2.12 13.14
C VAL A 156 11.69 3.45 13.78
N THR A 157 11.03 4.52 13.35
CA THR A 157 11.30 5.88 13.80
C THR A 157 10.01 6.57 14.17
N LEU A 158 10.07 7.43 15.18
CA LEU A 158 8.98 8.33 15.55
C LEU A 158 9.26 9.71 14.95
N GLU A 159 8.36 10.18 14.10
CA GLU A 159 8.37 11.56 13.61
C GLU A 159 7.47 12.42 14.51
N SER A 160 8.05 13.46 15.11
CA SER A 160 7.33 14.45 15.92
C SER A 160 7.16 15.77 15.18
N SER A 161 6.37 16.67 15.76
CA SER A 161 6.42 18.09 15.39
C SER A 161 7.84 18.65 15.61
N HIS A 162 8.18 19.70 14.85
CA HIS A 162 9.44 20.45 14.97
C HIS A 162 9.67 21.04 16.37
N LEU A 163 8.62 21.14 17.18
CA LEU A 163 8.68 21.61 18.56
C LEU A 163 9.34 20.62 19.54
N PHE A 164 9.54 19.36 19.12
CA PHE A 164 10.09 18.31 19.95
C PHE A 164 11.30 17.68 19.29
N THR A 165 12.28 17.34 20.13
CA THR A 165 13.39 16.45 19.75
C THR A 165 13.05 15.04 20.22
N VAL A 166 13.22 14.06 19.34
CA VAL A 166 12.94 12.64 19.62
C VAL A 166 14.26 11.89 19.77
N THR A 167 14.40 11.16 20.87
CA THR A 167 15.49 10.20 21.09
C THR A 167 14.90 8.80 21.18
N ALA A 168 15.35 7.89 20.31
CA ALA A 168 14.96 6.48 20.39
C ALA A 168 15.76 5.77 21.49
N LEU A 169 15.09 5.02 22.36
CA LEU A 169 15.69 4.30 23.50
C LEU A 169 15.72 2.78 23.24
N ASN A 170 15.93 2.38 21.98
CA ASN A 170 15.87 0.99 21.52
C ASN A 170 17.26 0.41 21.19
N THR A 171 18.29 0.99 21.78
CA THR A 171 19.70 0.67 21.56
C THR A 171 20.38 0.50 22.93
N LYS A 172 21.27 -0.47 23.04
CA LYS A 172 22.10 -0.68 24.24
C LYS A 172 23.27 0.30 24.27
N ASP A 173 24.01 0.31 25.38
CA ASP A 173 25.19 1.17 25.57
C ASP A 173 26.31 0.92 24.55
N ASP A 174 26.36 -0.28 23.96
CA ASP A 174 27.32 -0.67 22.90
C ASP A 174 26.90 -0.20 21.49
N GLY A 175 25.73 0.44 21.35
CA GLY A 175 25.19 0.90 20.06
C GLY A 175 24.40 -0.18 19.30
N GLU A 176 24.30 -1.41 19.81
CA GLU A 176 23.49 -2.46 19.19
C GLU A 176 22.00 -2.33 19.53
N SER A 177 21.15 -2.78 18.61
CA SER A 177 19.72 -2.84 18.88
C SER A 177 19.40 -3.79 20.04
N VAL A 178 18.45 -3.40 20.90
CA VAL A 178 17.90 -4.27 21.94
C VAL A 178 17.17 -5.50 21.38
N PHE A 179 16.85 -5.49 20.07
CA PHE A 179 16.17 -6.57 19.37
C PHE A 179 17.10 -7.59 18.73
N GLY A 180 18.42 -7.41 18.87
CA GLY A 180 19.44 -8.23 18.21
C GLY A 180 19.74 -7.76 16.79
N PRO A 181 20.55 -8.53 16.03
CA PRO A 181 21.04 -8.13 14.71
C PRO A 181 19.93 -8.07 13.65
N VAL A 182 18.83 -8.82 13.84
CA VAL A 182 17.68 -8.84 12.94
C VAL A 182 16.42 -8.62 13.76
N ASN A 183 15.75 -7.49 13.53
CA ASN A 183 14.50 -7.14 14.20
C ASN A 183 13.30 -7.82 13.52
N CYS A 184 13.22 -9.15 13.64
CA CYS A 184 12.14 -9.95 13.06
C CYS A 184 10.98 -10.13 14.06
N VAL A 185 9.76 -9.78 13.68
CA VAL A 185 8.54 -9.94 14.47
C VAL A 185 7.76 -11.15 13.94
N PRO A 186 7.68 -12.27 14.68
CA PRO A 186 6.85 -13.41 14.31
C PRO A 186 5.37 -13.03 14.13
N ALA A 187 4.61 -13.87 13.43
CA ALA A 187 3.16 -13.69 13.29
C ALA A 187 2.49 -13.56 14.67
N ASN A 188 1.59 -12.58 14.81
CA ASN A 188 0.85 -12.23 16.03
C ASN A 188 1.69 -11.74 17.22
N ALA A 189 3.02 -11.68 17.10
CA ALA A 189 3.89 -11.17 18.13
C ALA A 189 3.94 -9.63 18.13
N SER A 190 4.29 -9.07 19.28
CA SER A 190 4.45 -7.62 19.45
C SER A 190 5.86 -7.26 19.90
N ARG A 191 6.30 -6.07 19.51
CA ARG A 191 7.52 -5.43 20.02
C ARG A 191 7.20 -4.06 20.56
N GLN A 192 7.88 -3.68 21.63
CA GLN A 192 7.75 -2.37 22.26
C GLN A 192 8.96 -1.53 21.88
N PHE A 193 8.68 -0.32 21.41
CA PHE A 193 9.68 0.69 21.13
C PHE A 193 9.46 1.85 22.09
N LEU A 194 10.53 2.33 22.72
CA LEU A 194 10.48 3.46 23.63
C LEU A 194 11.17 4.67 22.99
N TYR A 195 10.54 5.83 23.14
CA TYR A 195 11.06 7.11 22.67
C TYR A 195 10.97 8.15 23.78
N CYS A 196 11.98 8.99 23.92
CA CYS A 196 11.96 10.17 24.76
C CYS A 196 11.76 11.41 23.88
N LEU A 197 10.74 12.20 24.19
CA LEU A 197 10.43 13.46 23.54
C LEU A 197 10.80 14.59 24.50
N ARG A 198 11.66 15.50 24.03
CA ARG A 198 12.03 16.71 24.76
C ARG A 198 11.53 17.94 23.99
N PRO A 199 10.80 18.87 24.62
CA PRO A 199 10.52 20.18 24.02
C PRO A 199 11.83 20.85 23.59
N GLN A 200 11.81 21.57 22.46
CA GLN A 200 12.93 22.44 22.11
C GLN A 200 13.05 23.60 23.09
N ASP A 201 14.29 24.04 23.37
CA ASP A 201 14.58 25.10 24.33
C ASP A 201 13.85 26.42 24.04
N SER A 202 13.57 26.70 22.76
CA SER A 202 12.78 27.86 22.31
C SER A 202 11.36 27.86 22.89
N LEU A 203 10.69 26.71 22.92
CA LEU A 203 9.34 26.57 23.46
C LEU A 203 9.34 26.65 24.99
N THR A 204 10.34 26.07 25.64
CA THR A 204 10.48 26.12 27.10
C THR A 204 10.77 27.55 27.60
N ALA A 205 11.53 28.34 26.84
CA ALA A 205 11.77 29.75 27.15
C ALA A 205 10.47 30.58 27.13
N ASP A 206 9.65 30.39 26.09
CA ASP A 206 8.36 31.09 25.96
C ASP A 206 7.36 30.72 27.05
N LEU A 207 7.26 29.42 27.41
CA LEU A 207 6.39 28.96 28.49
C LEU A 207 6.82 29.50 29.85
N ARG A 208 8.13 29.58 30.12
CA ARG A 208 8.66 30.16 31.37
C ARG A 208 8.42 31.66 31.45
N LEU A 209 8.56 32.39 30.34
CA LEU A 209 8.24 33.82 30.25
C LEU A 209 6.75 34.10 30.52
N LEU A 210 5.86 33.22 30.05
CA LEU A 210 4.42 33.31 30.32
C LEU A 210 4.06 32.97 31.78
N SER A 211 4.75 32.00 32.40
CA SER A 211 4.52 31.62 33.80
C SER A 211 5.06 32.63 34.83
N GLY A 212 6.04 33.46 34.44
CA GLY A 212 6.61 34.51 35.29
C GLY A 212 5.85 35.84 35.25
N ALA A 213 4.76 35.92 34.50
CA ALA A 213 3.94 37.13 34.31
C ALA A 213 2.66 37.16 35.18
N THR A 214 2.53 36.27 36.16
CA THR A 214 1.45 36.27 37.17
C THR A 214 1.95 36.65 38.55
#